data_AF-A0A3B7MPA3-F1
#
_entry.id   AF-A0A3B7MPA3-F1
#
_cell.length_a   1.000
_cell.length_b   1.000
_cell.length_c   1.000
_cell.angle_alpha   90.00
_cell.angle_beta   90.00
_cell.angle_gamma   90.00
#
_symmetry.space_group_name_H-M   'P 1'
#
loop_
_entity.id
_entity.type
_entity.pdbx_description
1 polymer ?
#
loop_
_entity_poly.entity_id
_entity_poly.type
_entity_poly.pdbx_seq_one_letter_code
_entity_poly.pdbx_strand_id
1 'polypeptide(L)' 'MLIKKEPILTLTRSDITINLRRNPITFLWQQITKWEIINEEGHKILILHTAETEKKINLSSLDMKPDEIEELLMKYKKI' A
#
# COMPACT_ATOMS: atom_id res chain seq x y z
N MET A 1 -17.36 -16.54 -12.00
CA MET A 1 -15.98 -16.19 -11.60
C MET A 1 -16.05 -14.90 -10.80
N LEU A 2 -15.66 -14.92 -9.52
CA LEU A 2 -15.48 -13.71 -8.72
C LEU A 2 -14.17 -13.06 -9.17
N ILE A 3 -14.26 -12.06 -10.04
CA ILE A 3 -13.11 -11.20 -10.37
C ILE A 3 -12.86 -10.35 -9.13
N LYS A 4 -11.89 -10.72 -8.29
CA LYS A 4 -11.41 -9.82 -7.23
C LYS A 4 -10.82 -8.59 -7.92
N LYS A 5 -11.22 -7.39 -7.50
CA LYS A 5 -10.59 -6.16 -7.94
C LYS A 5 -9.12 -6.20 -7.50
N GLU A 6 -8.23 -5.94 -8.44
CA GLU A 6 -6.82 -5.75 -8.19
C GLU A 6 -6.50 -4.26 -8.32
N PRO A 7 -5.54 -3.73 -7.54
CA PRO A 7 -4.66 -4.42 -6.59
C PRO A 7 -5.35 -4.87 -5.30
N ILE A 8 -4.81 -5.90 -4.64
CA ILE A 8 -5.16 -6.23 -3.25
C ILE A 8 -4.03 -5.75 -2.35
N LEU A 9 -4.34 -4.87 -1.39
CA LEU A 9 -3.41 -4.42 -0.37
C LEU A 9 -3.66 -5.19 0.93
N THR A 10 -2.64 -5.88 1.44
CA THR A 10 -2.69 -6.56 2.74
C THR A 10 -1.70 -5.87 3.67
N LEU A 11 -2.20 -5.36 4.80
CA LEU A 11 -1.41 -4.69 5.83
C LEU A 11 -1.38 -5.56 7.07
N THR A 12 -0.20 -6.06 7.44
CA THR A 12 0.00 -6.81 8.67
C THR A 12 0.90 -6.03 9.63
N ARG A 13 1.08 -6.54 10.85
CA ARG A 13 2.03 -5.94 11.81
C ARG A 13 3.49 -6.09 11.37
N SER A 14 3.81 -6.99 10.44
CA SER A 14 5.17 -7.28 9.98
C SER A 14 5.49 -6.70 8.61
N ASP A 15 4.48 -6.55 7.75
CA ASP A 15 4.69 -6.28 6.33
C ASP A 15 3.48 -5.63 5.65
N ILE A 16 3.76 -5.11 4.45
CA ILE A 16 2.78 -4.72 3.45
C ILE A 16 2.94 -5.65 2.25
N THR A 17 1.87 -6.33 1.84
CA THR A 17 1.82 -7.10 0.59
C THR A 17 0.89 -6.43 -0.41
N ILE A 18 1.38 -6.27 -1.64
CA ILE A 18 0.64 -5.73 -2.79
C ILE A 18 0.49 -6.84 -3.82
N ASN A 19 -0.73 -7.28 -4.08
CA ASN A 19 -0.98 -8.28 -5.12
C ASN A 19 -1.45 -7.61 -6.41
N LEU A 20 -0.59 -7.65 -7.43
CA LEU A 20 -0.86 -7.19 -8.80
C LEU A 20 -0.84 -8.40 -9.72
N ARG A 21 -1.98 -8.77 -10.31
CA ARG A 21 -2.08 -9.74 -11.42
C ARG A 21 -1.26 -11.02 -11.21
N ARG A 22 -1.28 -11.57 -10.00
CA ARG A 22 -0.63 -12.84 -9.55
C ARG A 22 0.82 -12.78 -9.07
N ASN A 23 1.50 -11.62 -9.09
CA ASN A 23 2.81 -11.48 -8.47
C ASN A 23 2.71 -10.59 -7.22
N PRO A 24 2.52 -11.19 -6.03
CA PRO A 24 2.56 -10.43 -4.80
C PRO A 24 3.96 -9.89 -4.54
N ILE A 25 4.03 -8.59 -4.25
CA ILE A 25 5.25 -7.94 -3.78
C ILE A 25 5.05 -7.66 -2.30
N THR A 26 5.96 -8.14 -1.46
CA THR A 26 5.92 -7.95 -0.01
C THR A 26 7.08 -7.08 0.43
N PHE A 27 6.78 -6.07 1.24
CA PHE A 27 7.74 -5.19 1.88
C PHE A 27 7.62 -5.33 3.39
N LEU A 28 8.71 -5.68 4.06
CA LEU A 28 8.78 -5.61 5.52
C LEU A 28 8.79 -4.14 5.94
N TRP A 29 8.17 -3.81 7.08
CA TRP A 29 8.15 -2.43 7.58
C TRP A 29 9.54 -1.82 7.76
N GLN A 30 10.54 -2.64 8.08
CA GLN A 30 11.94 -2.23 8.23
C GLN A 30 12.60 -1.83 6.89
N GLN A 31 12.08 -2.31 5.75
CA GLN A 31 12.59 -1.97 4.42
C GLN A 31 12.00 -0.65 3.91
N ILE A 32 10.84 -0.24 4.45
CA ILE A 32 10.16 1.00 4.08
C ILE A 32 10.83 2.15 4.85
N THR A 33 11.56 2.98 4.13
CA THR A 33 12.29 4.15 4.67
C THR A 33 11.38 5.36 4.82
N LYS A 34 10.44 5.54 3.89
CA LYS A 34 9.42 6.59 3.91
C LYS A 34 8.14 6.07 3.25
N TRP A 35 7.00 6.58 3.69
CA TRP A 35 5.76 6.43 2.95
C TRP A 35 5.00 7.76 2.94
N GLU A 36 4.18 7.98 1.92
CA GLU A 36 3.31 9.15 1.83
C GLU A 36 2.06 8.85 1.01
N ILE A 37 0.95 9.53 1.31
CA ILE A 37 -0.27 9.49 0.51
C ILE A 37 -0.41 10.83 -0.18
N ILE A 38 -0.45 10.82 -1.51
CA ILE A 38 -0.65 12.02 -2.33
C ILE A 38 -1.97 11.95 -3.08
N ASN A 39 -2.45 13.10 -3.55
CA ASN A 39 -3.56 13.16 -4.49
C ASN A 39 -3.00 13.43 -5.89
N GLU A 40 -3.15 12.47 -6.79
CA GLU A 40 -2.68 12.52 -8.17
C GLU A 40 -3.90 12.34 -9.09
N GLU A 41 -4.22 13.35 -9.89
CA GLU A 41 -5.37 13.34 -10.83
C GLU A 41 -6.73 13.02 -10.17
N GLY A 42 -6.92 13.40 -8.90
CA GLY A 42 -8.15 13.10 -8.14
C GLY A 42 -8.16 11.72 -7.49
N HIS A 43 -7.07 10.96 -7.61
CA HIS A 43 -6.89 9.66 -6.97
C HIS A 43 -5.92 9.76 -5.79
N LYS A 44 -6.28 9.15 -4.65
CA LYS A 44 -5.35 8.95 -3.54
C LYS A 44 -4.36 7.83 -3.88
N ILE A 45 -3.07 8.15 -3.89
CA ILE A 45 -1.97 7.24 -4.22
C ILE A 45 -1.06 7.10 -3.00
N LEU A 46 -0.82 5.86 -2.58
CA LEU A 46 0.21 5.53 -1.60
C LEU A 46 1.54 5.32 -2.32
N ILE A 47 2.57 6.04 -1.88
CA ILE A 47 3.94 5.89 -2.33
C ILE A 47 4.74 5.27 -1.20
N LEU A 48 5.34 4.11 -1.46
CA LEU A 48 6.27 3.43 -0.57
C LEU A 48 7.70 3.62 -1.09
N HIS A 49 8.56 4.18 -0.25
CA HIS A 49 9.99 4.33 -0.53
C HIS A 49 10.75 3.25 0.24
N THR A 50 11.63 2.55 -0.47
CA THR A 50 12.62 1.62 0.11
C THR A 50 14.02 2.08 -0.27
N ALA A 51 15.06 1.39 0.22
CA ALA A 51 16.44 1.67 -0.18
C ALA A 51 16.70 1.40 -1.68
N GLU A 52 15.92 0.50 -2.30
CA GLU A 52 16.17 0.02 -3.66
C GLU A 52 15.18 0.59 -4.69
N THR A 53 13.96 0.91 -4.25
CA THR A 53 12.87 1.23 -5.17
C THR A 53 11.77 2.08 -4.53
N GLU A 54 11.02 2.79 -5.39
CA GLU A 54 9.76 3.45 -5.07
C GLU A 54 8.61 2.63 -5.66
N LYS A 55 7.54 2.43 -4.87
CA LYS A 55 6.31 1.76 -5.33
C LYS A 55 5.09 2.62 -5.11
N LYS A 56 4.37 2.92 -6.21
CA LYS A 56 3.08 3.62 -6.20
C LYS A 56 1.90 2.64 -6.23
N ILE A 57 0.88 2.90 -5.41
CA ILE A 57 -0.32 2.08 -5.27
C ILE A 57 -1.53 3.01 -5.28
N ASN A 58 -2.47 2.81 -6.22
CA ASN A 58 -3.71 3.58 -6.24
C ASN A 58 -4.67 3.06 -5.16
N LEU A 59 -4.84 3.83 -4.08
CA LEU A 59 -5.73 3.48 -2.98
C LEU A 59 -7.20 3.61 -3.38
N SER A 60 -7.52 4.48 -4.34
CA SER A 60 -8.89 4.70 -4.83
C SER A 60 -9.45 3.47 -5.56
N SER A 61 -8.60 2.53 -5.96
CA SER A 61 -8.98 1.27 -6.60
C SER A 61 -9.21 0.13 -5.59
N LEU A 62 -8.96 0.36 -4.31
CA LEU A 62 -9.13 -0.63 -3.24
C LEU A 62 -10.55 -0.57 -2.66
N ASP A 63 -10.99 -1.69 -2.08
CA ASP A 63 -12.30 -1.74 -1.40
C ASP A 63 -12.28 -1.04 -0.03
N MET A 64 -11.09 -0.94 0.60
CA MET A 64 -10.90 -0.25 1.87
C MET A 64 -10.74 1.26 1.65
N LYS A 65 -11.28 2.09 2.55
CA LYS A 65 -11.17 3.55 2.41
C LYS A 65 -9.72 3.99 2.63
N PRO A 66 -9.23 4.99 1.87
CA PRO A 66 -7.88 5.51 2.04
C PRO A 66 -7.56 5.96 3.47
N ASP A 67 -8.52 6.52 4.20
CA ASP A 67 -8.31 7.00 5.58
C ASP A 67 -8.10 5.84 6.56
N GLU A 68 -8.81 4.71 6.39
CA GLU A 68 -8.60 3.49 7.18
C GLU A 68 -7.21 2.88 6.91
N ILE A 69 -6.77 2.95 5.65
CA ILE A 69 -5.42 2.53 5.25
C ILE A 69 -4.37 3.41 5.93
N GLU A 70 -4.58 4.72 5.95
CA GLU A 70 -3.68 5.68 6.60
C GLU A 70 -3.56 5.41 8.11
N GLU A 71 -4.66 5.15 8.80
CA GLU A 71 -4.65 4.75 10.22
C GLU A 71 -3.83 3.48 10.46
N LEU A 72 -3.96 2.47 9.60
CA LEU A 72 -3.20 1.23 9.69
C LEU A 72 -1.70 1.45 9.42
N LEU A 73 -1.36 2.26 8.41
CA LEU A 73 0.03 2.63 8.09
C LEU A 73 0.68 3.31 9.29
N MET A 74 0.01 4.30 9.89
CA MET A 74 0.48 4.99 11.10
C MET A 74 0.65 4.03 12.29
N LYS A 75 -0.26 3.07 12.45
CA LYS A 75 -0.23 2.11 13.56
C LYS A 75 0.91 1.10 13.45
N TYR A 76 1.18 0.61 12.24
CA TYR A 76 2.16 -0.47 12.02
C TYR A 76 3.57 0.05 11.75
N LYS A 77 3.70 1.17 11.06
CA LYS A 77 4.95 1.90 10.94
C LYS A 77 5.05 2.91 12.07
N LYS A 78 5.48 2.45 13.24
CA LYS A 78 5.98 3.35 14.29
C LYS A 78 7.23 4.03 13.73
N ILE A 79 7.08 5.27 13.27
CA ILE A 79 8.19 6.17 12.95
C ILE A 79 8.70 6.76 14.26
#